data_AF-A0A0C2FLH3-F1
#
_entry.id   AF-A0A0C2FLH3-F1
#
_cell.length_a   1.000
_cell.length_b   1.000
_cell.length_c   1.000
_cell.angle_alpha   90.00
_cell.angle_beta   90.00
_cell.angle_gamma   90.00
#
_symmetry.space_group_name_H-M   'P 1'
#
loop_
_entity.id
_entity.type
_entity.pdbx_description
1 polymer ?
#
loop_
_entity_poly.entity_id
_entity_poly.type
_entity_poly.pdbx_seq_one_letter_code
_entity_poly.pdbx_strand_id
1 'polypeptide(L)'
;VTDLGDLVEDPQFLNSLQSGVNRWIKEIRKVTKLERDPGSGSSLQEMTFWLNLERALQKILQKRESEEVTLTLEALKCGKRFHATVSFDTDTGLKQTLALVTDYNSLMKDFPLNELVSATDLDSIKVALGNVFGHMKKIRATKYPIQRALRFIEAISRDMNAQILKAGVYVVVLGTRRLMHISIVEFDQLMMQCIQLFTKWDDEYDKFITLLRDISKKKRDEPVKLMWKVLPLHKKLEGRLVQIKAFRKQHEQLRVVIARVLRPAGTPSGETQPDTQPHSGELTPVDQVNLAYEFVKE
;
A
#
# COMPACT_ATOMS: atom_id res chain seq x y z
N VAL A 1 22.93 6.11 47.24
CA VAL A 1 24.40 6.03 47.00
C VAL A 1 25.21 5.84 48.29
N THR A 2 24.66 6.14 49.48
CA THR A 2 25.28 5.84 50.79
C THR A 2 25.70 4.37 50.98
N ASP A 3 25.01 3.46 50.29
CA ASP A 3 25.16 2.01 50.48
C ASP A 3 26.33 1.41 49.65
N LEU A 4 26.94 2.19 48.75
CA LEU A 4 28.03 1.72 47.89
C LEU A 4 29.43 1.84 48.57
N GLY A 5 29.56 2.62 49.66
CA GLY A 5 30.81 2.71 50.44
C GLY A 5 32.07 2.91 49.58
N ASP A 6 33.10 2.12 49.86
CA ASP A 6 34.40 2.18 49.17
C ASP A 6 34.36 1.68 47.71
N LEU A 7 33.28 1.01 47.28
CA LEU A 7 33.15 0.52 45.89
C LEU A 7 33.04 1.67 44.87
N VAL A 8 32.60 2.85 45.31
CA VAL A 8 32.55 4.05 44.46
C VAL A 8 33.95 4.59 44.15
N GLU A 9 34.96 4.19 44.92
CA GLU A 9 36.36 4.57 44.69
C GLU A 9 37.15 3.48 43.95
N ASP A 10 36.62 2.25 43.86
CA ASP A 10 37.27 1.15 43.14
C ASP A 10 37.26 1.39 41.60
N PRO A 11 38.44 1.59 40.98
CA PRO A 11 38.52 1.79 39.55
C PRO A 11 38.09 0.57 38.74
N GLN A 12 38.22 -0.66 39.25
CA GLN A 12 37.80 -1.88 38.52
C GLN A 12 36.27 -1.98 38.44
N PHE A 13 35.58 -1.75 39.56
CA PHE A 13 34.13 -1.66 39.61
C PHE A 13 33.59 -0.55 38.70
N LEU A 14 34.12 0.68 38.80
CA LEU A 14 33.68 1.81 37.97
C LEU A 14 33.92 1.56 36.47
N ASN A 15 35.06 0.96 36.09
CA ASN A 15 35.34 0.62 34.70
C ASN A 15 34.34 -0.44 34.17
N SER A 16 33.96 -1.41 35.01
CA SER A 16 32.95 -2.42 34.67
C SER A 16 31.58 -1.77 34.41
N LEU A 17 31.12 -0.88 35.31
CA LEU A 17 29.88 -0.12 35.12
C LEU A 17 29.92 0.76 33.86
N GLN A 18 31.03 1.47 33.63
CA GLN A 18 31.23 2.30 32.44
C GLN A 18 31.15 1.46 31.15
N SER A 19 31.72 0.24 31.15
CA SER A 19 31.62 -0.67 30.00
C SER A 19 30.17 -1.11 29.72
N GLY A 20 29.38 -1.34 30.78
CA GLY A 20 27.95 -1.65 30.71
C GLY A 20 27.14 -0.50 30.11
N VAL A 21 27.34 0.72 30.60
CA VAL A 21 26.70 1.93 30.06
C VAL A 21 27.05 2.13 28.59
N ASN A 22 28.32 1.97 28.21
CA ASN A 22 28.74 2.06 26.80
C ASN A 22 28.05 1.02 25.92
N ARG A 23 27.81 -0.19 26.44
CA ARG A 23 27.03 -1.21 25.74
C ARG A 23 25.56 -0.79 25.59
N TRP A 24 24.95 -0.23 26.63
CA TRP A 24 23.59 0.30 26.56
C TRP A 24 23.46 1.40 25.50
N ILE A 25 24.41 2.35 25.44
CA ILE A 25 24.44 3.39 24.40
C ILE A 25 24.42 2.76 23.01
N LYS A 26 25.25 1.74 22.76
CA LYS A 26 25.30 1.03 21.48
C LYS A 26 23.99 0.33 21.15
N GLU A 27 23.37 -0.37 22.09
CA GLU A 27 22.09 -1.06 21.87
C GLU A 27 20.93 -0.07 21.63
N ILE A 28 20.86 1.03 22.39
CA ILE A 28 19.85 2.07 22.17
C ILE A 28 20.02 2.69 20.78
N ARG A 29 21.26 2.97 20.35
CA ARG A 29 21.57 3.49 19.02
C ARG A 29 21.13 2.56 17.88
N LYS A 30 21.19 1.24 18.06
CA LYS A 30 20.69 0.30 17.05
C LYS A 30 19.19 0.49 16.81
N VAL A 31 18.42 0.77 17.87
CA VAL A 31 16.97 1.01 17.78
C VAL A 31 16.67 2.42 17.28
N THR A 32 17.39 3.45 17.74
CA THR A 32 17.13 4.84 17.33
C THR A 32 17.53 5.15 15.89
N LYS A 33 18.45 4.35 15.32
CA LYS A 33 18.85 4.40 13.90
C LYS A 33 18.16 3.32 13.05
N LEU A 34 17.19 2.59 13.62
CA LEU A 34 16.48 1.59 12.86
C LEU A 34 15.60 2.27 11.82
N GLU A 35 15.90 2.05 10.55
CA GLU A 35 15.13 2.56 9.43
C GLU A 35 14.61 1.43 8.55
N ARG A 36 13.41 1.63 8.01
CA ARG A 36 12.82 0.78 6.99
C ARG A 36 12.85 1.52 5.65
N ASP A 37 13.20 0.82 4.58
CA ASP A 37 13.06 1.33 3.22
C ASP A 37 11.59 1.61 2.90
N PRO A 38 11.19 2.86 2.62
CA PRO A 38 9.82 3.20 2.26
C PRO A 38 9.37 2.62 0.92
N GLY A 39 10.30 2.34 0.00
CA GLY A 39 9.98 1.85 -1.34
C GLY A 39 9.55 0.38 -1.35
N SER A 40 10.02 -0.40 -0.37
CA SER A 40 9.82 -1.83 -0.29
C SER A 40 8.60 -2.24 0.55
N GLY A 41 8.04 -3.41 0.25
CA GLY A 41 6.95 -4.05 0.99
C GLY A 41 5.57 -3.39 0.84
N SER A 42 4.66 -3.77 1.75
CA SER A 42 3.26 -3.31 1.78
C SER A 42 3.06 -2.10 2.68
N SER A 43 1.93 -1.41 2.52
CA SER A 43 1.55 -0.28 3.36
C SER A 43 1.34 -0.70 4.82
N LEU A 44 0.80 -1.91 5.05
CA LEU A 44 0.59 -2.44 6.39
C LEU A 44 1.91 -2.68 7.14
N GLN A 45 2.95 -3.13 6.44
CA GLN A 45 4.28 -3.31 7.04
C GLN A 45 4.90 -1.98 7.46
N GLU A 46 4.73 -0.93 6.67
CA GLU A 46 5.18 0.43 6.99
C GLU A 46 4.47 0.97 8.23
N MET A 47 3.13 0.87 8.28
CA MET A 47 2.34 1.27 9.44
C MET A 47 2.77 0.52 10.70
N THR A 48 2.89 -0.82 10.59
CA THR A 48 3.26 -1.68 11.72
C THR A 48 4.68 -1.39 12.21
N PHE A 49 5.61 -1.07 11.31
CA PHE A 49 6.97 -0.67 11.66
C PHE A 49 6.99 0.54 12.58
N TRP A 50 6.30 1.63 12.24
CA TRP A 50 6.29 2.84 13.06
C TRP A 50 5.61 2.64 14.42
N LEU A 51 4.49 1.89 14.46
CA LEU A 51 3.82 1.54 15.72
C LEU A 51 4.70 0.67 16.62
N ASN A 52 5.43 -0.29 16.04
CA ASN A 52 6.36 -1.13 16.79
C ASN A 52 7.59 -0.36 17.28
N LEU A 53 8.11 0.55 16.46
CA LEU A 53 9.26 1.38 16.80
C LEU A 53 8.93 2.31 17.98
N GLU A 54 7.75 2.94 17.99
CA GLU A 54 7.30 3.74 19.14
C GLU A 54 7.21 2.90 20.41
N ARG A 55 6.55 1.74 20.35
CA ARG A 55 6.43 0.84 21.51
C ARG A 55 7.81 0.38 22.01
N ALA A 56 8.75 0.11 21.12
CA ALA A 56 10.12 -0.25 21.48
C ALA A 56 10.85 0.91 22.16
N LEU A 57 10.78 2.12 21.60
CA LEU A 57 11.42 3.31 22.16
C LEU A 57 10.83 3.72 23.51
N GLN A 58 9.50 3.61 23.68
CA GLN A 58 8.83 3.83 24.97
C GLN A 58 9.30 2.83 26.04
N LYS A 59 9.43 1.54 25.69
CA LYS A 59 9.97 0.53 26.60
C LYS A 59 11.43 0.83 26.98
N ILE A 60 12.24 1.28 26.03
CA ILE A 60 13.63 1.70 26.30
C ILE A 60 13.64 2.91 27.24
N LEU A 61 12.76 3.90 27.03
CA LEU A 61 12.64 5.06 27.91
C LEU A 61 12.26 4.64 29.33
N GLN A 62 11.27 3.78 29.49
CA GLN A 62 10.87 3.24 30.80
C GLN A 62 12.02 2.51 31.49
N LYS A 63 12.81 1.71 30.76
CA LYS A 63 14.00 1.05 31.31
C LYS A 63 15.10 2.03 31.67
N ARG A 64 15.28 3.10 30.88
CA ARG A 64 16.24 4.17 31.19
C ARG A 64 15.89 4.90 32.49
N GLU A 65 14.60 5.09 32.76
CA GLU A 65 14.06 5.77 33.94
C GLU A 65 13.92 4.84 35.16
N SER A 66 14.31 3.57 35.03
CA SER A 66 14.32 2.63 36.16
C SER A 66 15.32 3.04 37.23
N GLU A 67 15.03 2.68 38.49
CA GLU A 67 15.85 3.02 39.64
C GLU A 67 17.26 2.40 39.52
N GLU A 68 17.36 1.18 38.99
CA GLU A 68 18.63 0.46 38.86
C GLU A 68 19.58 1.15 37.87
N VAL A 69 19.04 1.63 36.74
CA VAL A 69 19.82 2.38 35.74
C VAL A 69 20.20 3.75 36.28
N THR A 70 19.28 4.43 36.97
CA THR A 70 19.53 5.74 37.58
C THR A 70 20.63 5.65 38.63
N LEU A 71 20.56 4.66 39.53
CA LEU A 71 21.57 4.39 40.54
C LEU A 71 22.94 4.10 39.93
N THR A 72 22.98 3.35 38.82
CA THR A 72 24.23 3.05 38.10
C THR A 72 24.88 4.33 37.56
N LEU A 73 24.08 5.25 37.00
CA LEU A 73 24.57 6.54 36.49
C LEU A 73 25.01 7.46 37.63
N GLU A 74 24.30 7.47 38.76
CA GLU A 74 24.69 8.22 39.95
C GLU A 74 26.01 7.71 40.54
N ALA A 75 26.20 6.39 40.63
CA ALA A 75 27.46 5.80 41.09
C ALA A 75 28.64 6.23 40.21
N LEU A 76 28.48 6.21 38.88
CA LEU A 76 29.50 6.73 37.94
C LEU A 76 29.75 8.23 38.12
N LYS A 77 28.72 9.01 38.42
CA LYS A 77 28.85 10.46 38.69
C LYS A 77 29.62 10.74 39.97
N CYS A 78 29.36 9.98 41.04
CA CYS A 78 30.11 10.06 42.30
C CYS A 78 31.58 9.66 42.11
N GLY A 79 31.85 8.62 41.32
CA GLY A 79 33.20 8.19 40.92
C GLY A 79 33.89 9.10 39.90
N LYS A 80 33.38 10.32 39.65
CA LYS A 80 33.90 11.32 38.70
C LYS A 80 34.01 10.84 37.24
N ARG A 81 33.27 9.80 36.84
CA ARG A 81 33.22 9.26 35.45
C ARG A 81 32.15 9.96 34.61
N PHE A 82 32.22 11.29 34.52
CA PHE A 82 31.18 12.11 33.86
C PHE A 82 31.01 11.84 32.36
N HIS A 83 32.05 11.41 31.66
CA HIS A 83 31.94 11.11 30.23
C HIS A 83 30.88 10.06 29.93
N ALA A 84 30.81 8.98 30.72
CA ALA A 84 29.85 7.90 30.49
C ALA A 84 28.40 8.37 30.69
N THR A 85 28.16 9.19 31.73
CA THR A 85 26.83 9.71 32.05
C THR A 85 26.37 10.75 31.02
N VAL A 86 27.25 11.69 30.64
CA VAL A 86 26.94 12.71 29.62
C VAL A 86 26.71 12.06 28.26
N SER A 87 27.51 11.06 27.87
CA SER A 87 27.29 10.31 26.64
C SER A 87 25.99 9.51 26.68
N PHE A 88 25.60 8.93 27.81
CA PHE A 88 24.32 8.22 27.90
C PHE A 88 23.11 9.15 27.69
N ASP A 89 23.18 10.39 28.17
CA ASP A 89 22.12 11.38 28.02
C ASP A 89 22.03 12.01 26.64
N THR A 90 23.18 12.28 26.02
CA THR A 90 23.26 13.05 24.76
C THR A 90 23.38 12.15 23.52
N ASP A 91 24.05 11.01 23.65
CA ASP A 91 24.57 10.25 22.50
C ASP A 91 23.66 9.10 22.05
N THR A 92 22.56 8.87 22.76
CA THR A 92 21.58 7.83 22.43
C THR A 92 20.60 8.25 21.33
N GLY A 93 20.32 9.55 21.19
CA GLY A 93 19.29 10.08 20.29
C GLY A 93 17.85 9.72 20.68
N LEU A 94 17.65 9.04 21.82
CA LEU A 94 16.37 8.42 22.20
C LEU A 94 15.21 9.41 22.23
N LYS A 95 15.37 10.55 22.91
CA LYS A 95 14.32 11.57 23.04
C LYS A 95 13.92 12.18 21.69
N GLN A 96 14.90 12.44 20.83
CA GLN A 96 14.70 13.04 19.50
C GLN A 96 13.97 12.05 18.58
N THR A 97 14.45 10.80 18.52
CA THR A 97 13.80 9.75 17.71
C THR A 97 12.40 9.45 18.22
N LEU A 98 12.19 9.36 19.54
CA LEU A 98 10.86 9.11 20.10
C LEU A 98 9.89 10.24 19.73
N ALA A 99 10.29 11.51 19.86
CA ALA A 99 9.44 12.63 19.48
C ALA A 99 9.08 12.62 17.98
N LEU A 100 10.03 12.26 17.11
CA LEU A 100 9.80 12.11 15.67
C LEU A 100 8.85 10.95 15.36
N VAL A 101 9.05 9.79 16.00
CA VAL A 101 8.21 8.61 15.80
C VAL A 101 6.79 8.85 16.30
N THR A 102 6.62 9.50 17.46
CA THR A 102 5.30 9.87 17.98
C THR A 102 4.59 10.86 17.05
N ASP A 103 5.30 11.83 16.47
CA ASP A 103 4.76 12.72 15.43
C ASP A 103 4.30 11.92 14.20
N TYR A 104 5.10 10.97 13.72
CA TYR A 104 4.71 10.13 12.57
C TYR A 104 3.55 9.20 12.90
N ASN A 105 3.47 8.69 14.12
CA ASN A 105 2.36 7.84 14.56
C ASN A 105 1.05 8.58 14.74
N SER A 106 1.05 9.93 14.82
CA SER A 106 -0.20 10.69 14.68
C SER A 106 -0.88 10.50 13.30
N LEU A 107 -0.10 10.13 12.27
CA LEU A 107 -0.58 9.71 10.96
C LEU A 107 -0.78 8.19 10.86
N MET A 108 0.15 7.37 11.39
CA MET A 108 0.11 5.91 11.19
C MET A 108 -0.87 5.18 12.11
N LYS A 109 -1.20 5.76 13.26
CA LYS A 109 -2.15 5.18 14.21
C LYS A 109 -3.57 5.22 13.63
N ASP A 110 -4.30 4.12 13.83
CA ASP A 110 -5.70 3.94 13.38
C ASP A 110 -5.88 4.14 11.86
N PHE A 111 -4.83 3.87 11.07
CA PHE A 111 -4.89 4.01 9.62
C PHE A 111 -5.81 2.92 9.01
N PRO A 112 -6.79 3.28 8.16
CA PRO A 112 -7.78 2.34 7.63
C PRO A 112 -7.25 1.47 6.47
N LEU A 113 -6.13 0.76 6.67
CA LEU A 113 -5.59 -0.17 5.66
C LEU A 113 -6.27 -1.54 5.69
N ASN A 114 -6.77 -1.96 6.86
CA ASN A 114 -7.35 -3.29 7.03
C ASN A 114 -8.59 -3.47 6.15
N GLU A 115 -9.43 -2.45 6.04
CA GLU A 115 -10.61 -2.45 5.14
C GLU A 115 -10.19 -2.67 3.68
N LEU A 116 -9.11 -2.02 3.24
CA LEU A 116 -8.61 -2.19 1.88
C LEU A 116 -8.11 -3.61 1.64
N VAL A 117 -7.29 -4.14 2.56
CA VAL A 117 -6.61 -5.44 2.41
C VAL A 117 -7.55 -6.64 2.67
N SER A 118 -8.71 -6.41 3.28
CA SER A 118 -9.74 -7.43 3.53
C SER A 118 -10.96 -7.33 2.60
N ALA A 119 -11.05 -6.28 1.79
CA ALA A 119 -12.16 -6.10 0.86
C ALA A 119 -12.32 -7.28 -0.11
N THR A 120 -13.57 -7.71 -0.32
CA THR A 120 -13.92 -8.86 -1.16
C THR A 120 -14.59 -8.48 -2.49
N ASP A 121 -14.93 -7.21 -2.66
CA ASP A 121 -15.62 -6.67 -3.85
C ASP A 121 -15.10 -5.26 -4.19
N LEU A 122 -15.38 -4.81 -5.41
CA LEU A 122 -14.87 -3.53 -5.93
C LEU A 122 -15.45 -2.31 -5.21
N ASP A 123 -16.70 -2.38 -4.73
CA ASP A 123 -17.33 -1.26 -4.02
C ASP A 123 -16.72 -1.09 -2.63
N SER A 124 -16.46 -2.19 -1.92
CA SER A 124 -15.71 -2.19 -0.65
C SER A 124 -14.31 -1.61 -0.83
N ILE A 125 -13.59 -1.96 -1.91
CA ILE A 125 -12.27 -1.38 -2.22
C ILE A 125 -12.40 0.13 -2.44
N LYS A 126 -13.42 0.59 -3.17
CA LYS A 126 -13.66 2.01 -3.45
C LYS A 126 -13.95 2.82 -2.18
N VAL A 127 -14.74 2.26 -1.27
CA VAL A 127 -15.04 2.88 0.05
C VAL A 127 -13.76 2.94 0.90
N ALA A 128 -13.05 1.82 1.04
CA ALA A 128 -11.79 1.77 1.80
C ALA A 128 -10.76 2.76 1.24
N LEU A 129 -10.68 2.91 -0.08
CA LEU A 129 -9.80 3.88 -0.71
C LEU A 129 -10.14 5.33 -0.33
N GLY A 130 -11.43 5.66 -0.28
CA GLY A 130 -11.91 6.94 0.22
C GLY A 130 -11.50 7.20 1.66
N ASN A 131 -11.62 6.19 2.53
CA ASN A 131 -11.21 6.27 3.93
C ASN A 131 -9.69 6.48 4.07
N VAL A 132 -8.90 5.75 3.28
CA VAL A 132 -7.43 5.89 3.24
C VAL A 132 -7.00 7.30 2.85
N PHE A 133 -7.50 7.85 1.73
CA PHE A 133 -7.15 9.21 1.32
C PHE A 133 -7.72 10.28 2.26
N GLY A 134 -8.90 10.04 2.82
CA GLY A 134 -9.48 10.87 3.88
C GLY A 134 -8.54 10.97 5.08
N HIS A 135 -8.00 9.83 5.54
CA HIS A 135 -7.04 9.76 6.64
C HIS A 135 -5.71 10.43 6.31
N MET A 136 -5.19 10.27 5.08
CA MET A 136 -3.94 10.87 4.62
C MET A 136 -3.91 12.41 4.74
N LYS A 137 -5.06 13.08 4.83
CA LYS A 137 -5.12 14.54 5.07
C LYS A 137 -4.47 14.97 6.39
N LYS A 138 -4.36 14.06 7.38
CA LYS A 138 -3.69 14.29 8.66
C LYS A 138 -2.20 14.60 8.52
N ILE A 139 -1.56 14.24 7.39
CA ILE A 139 -0.15 14.53 7.12
C ILE A 139 0.21 16.01 7.28
N ARG A 140 -0.75 16.92 7.09
CA ARG A 140 -0.59 18.38 7.31
C ARG A 140 -0.14 18.74 8.72
N ALA A 141 -0.54 17.96 9.72
CA ALA A 141 -0.21 18.18 11.12
C ALA A 141 1.08 17.47 11.55
N THR A 142 1.76 16.78 10.63
CA THR A 142 2.92 15.94 10.92
C THR A 142 4.17 16.45 10.20
N LYS A 143 5.33 15.99 10.67
CA LYS A 143 6.63 16.15 10.03
C LYS A 143 6.96 14.98 9.08
N TYR A 144 5.98 14.15 8.73
CA TYR A 144 6.21 12.99 7.87
C TYR A 144 6.79 13.41 6.51
N PRO A 145 7.88 12.80 6.03
CA PRO A 145 8.58 13.28 4.84
C PRO A 145 7.74 13.09 3.58
N ILE A 146 7.73 14.11 2.70
CA ILE A 146 6.92 14.10 1.47
C ILE A 146 7.29 12.92 0.58
N GLN A 147 8.59 12.65 0.40
CA GLN A 147 9.06 11.52 -0.40
C GLN A 147 8.60 10.17 0.17
N ARG A 148 8.59 10.05 1.51
CA ARG A 148 8.11 8.85 2.19
C ARG A 148 6.60 8.66 2.01
N ALA A 149 5.85 9.75 2.03
CA ALA A 149 4.41 9.75 1.76
C ALA A 149 4.08 9.31 0.33
N LEU A 150 4.87 9.76 -0.67
CA LEU A 150 4.73 9.32 -2.05
C LEU A 150 4.95 7.80 -2.19
N ARG A 151 6.00 7.27 -1.54
CA ARG A 151 6.27 5.81 -1.53
C ARG A 151 5.20 5.03 -0.78
N PHE A 152 4.65 5.59 0.28
CA PHE A 152 3.55 4.97 1.02
C PHE A 152 2.27 4.86 0.16
N ILE A 153 1.92 5.90 -0.59
CA ILE A 153 0.82 5.84 -1.57
C ILE A 153 1.11 4.83 -2.69
N GLU A 154 2.36 4.71 -3.13
CA GLU A 154 2.75 3.67 -4.09
C GLU A 154 2.52 2.26 -3.54
N ALA A 155 2.88 2.02 -2.28
CA ALA A 155 2.59 0.78 -1.57
C ALA A 155 1.07 0.53 -1.45
N ILE A 156 0.27 1.55 -1.13
CA ILE A 156 -1.21 1.45 -1.12
C ILE A 156 -1.74 1.09 -2.51
N SER A 157 -1.18 1.65 -3.59
CA SER A 157 -1.54 1.26 -4.95
C SER A 157 -1.22 -0.21 -5.24
N ARG A 158 -0.11 -0.74 -4.70
CA ARG A 158 0.25 -2.16 -4.86
C ARG A 158 -0.72 -3.04 -4.10
N ASP A 159 -1.07 -2.66 -2.88
CA ASP A 159 -2.04 -3.37 -2.06
C ASP A 159 -3.43 -3.35 -2.73
N MET A 160 -3.89 -2.19 -3.21
CA MET A 160 -5.13 -2.09 -3.99
C MET A 160 -5.08 -2.97 -5.24
N ASN A 161 -3.99 -2.95 -6.02
CA ASN A 161 -3.86 -3.82 -7.19
C ASN A 161 -3.92 -5.30 -6.80
N ALA A 162 -3.23 -5.70 -5.74
CA ALA A 162 -3.28 -7.06 -5.22
C ALA A 162 -4.72 -7.42 -4.79
N GLN A 163 -5.47 -6.47 -4.23
CA GLN A 163 -6.88 -6.68 -3.85
C GLN A 163 -7.83 -6.67 -5.04
N ILE A 164 -7.64 -5.85 -6.07
CA ILE A 164 -8.42 -5.96 -7.31
C ILE A 164 -8.17 -7.32 -7.95
N LEU A 165 -6.92 -7.79 -7.94
CA LEU A 165 -6.61 -9.14 -8.39
C LEU A 165 -7.21 -10.19 -7.45
N LYS A 166 -7.21 -9.98 -6.13
CA LYS A 166 -7.67 -10.91 -5.07
C LYS A 166 -9.19 -10.97 -4.86
N ALA A 167 -9.85 -9.85 -4.58
CA ALA A 167 -11.31 -9.71 -4.58
C ALA A 167 -11.88 -10.03 -5.96
N GLY A 168 -11.20 -9.52 -7.00
CA GLY A 168 -11.43 -9.97 -8.36
C GLY A 168 -10.87 -11.36 -8.65
N VAL A 169 -10.38 -12.18 -7.69
CA VAL A 169 -9.86 -13.54 -7.96
C VAL A 169 -10.93 -14.40 -8.60
N TYR A 170 -12.21 -14.16 -8.31
CA TYR A 170 -13.28 -14.86 -9.00
C TYR A 170 -13.37 -14.52 -10.50
N VAL A 171 -12.82 -13.37 -10.94
CA VAL A 171 -12.93 -12.84 -12.31
C VAL A 171 -11.59 -12.79 -13.06
N VAL A 172 -10.48 -12.52 -12.37
CA VAL A 172 -9.16 -12.22 -12.95
C VAL A 172 -8.14 -13.33 -12.72
N VAL A 173 -8.15 -13.99 -11.55
CA VAL A 173 -7.09 -14.97 -11.18
C VAL A 173 -7.38 -16.39 -11.68
N LEU A 174 -8.62 -16.70 -12.05
CA LEU A 174 -8.93 -17.89 -12.89
C LEU A 174 -8.80 -17.62 -14.40
N GLY A 175 -8.22 -16.48 -14.80
CA GLY A 175 -7.70 -16.23 -16.15
C GLY A 175 -8.59 -15.36 -17.03
N THR A 176 -8.00 -14.85 -18.12
CA THR A 176 -8.69 -14.41 -19.34
C THR A 176 -9.84 -15.35 -19.74
N ARG A 177 -9.70 -16.63 -19.36
CA ARG A 177 -10.66 -17.73 -19.42
C ARG A 177 -12.00 -17.53 -18.70
N ARG A 178 -12.28 -16.49 -17.91
CA ARG A 178 -13.67 -16.21 -17.44
C ARG A 178 -14.21 -14.88 -17.90
N LEU A 179 -13.36 -13.86 -17.99
CA LEU A 179 -13.74 -12.58 -18.59
C LEU A 179 -14.21 -12.69 -20.03
N MET A 180 -13.79 -13.73 -20.76
CA MET A 180 -14.22 -14.04 -22.12
C MET A 180 -15.48 -14.92 -22.18
N HIS A 181 -15.81 -15.62 -21.09
CA HIS A 181 -16.94 -16.56 -21.01
C HIS A 181 -18.20 -15.92 -20.44
N ILE A 182 -18.08 -14.84 -19.66
CA ILE A 182 -19.24 -14.08 -19.18
C ILE A 182 -19.94 -13.35 -20.34
N SER A 183 -21.21 -13.00 -20.15
CA SER A 183 -21.97 -12.24 -21.12
C SER A 183 -21.37 -10.83 -21.32
N ILE A 184 -21.62 -10.22 -22.48
CA ILE A 184 -21.16 -8.85 -22.75
C ILE A 184 -21.77 -7.84 -21.75
N VAL A 185 -22.99 -8.10 -21.27
CA VAL A 185 -23.69 -7.24 -20.30
C VAL A 185 -23.00 -7.28 -18.93
N GLU A 186 -22.72 -8.47 -18.39
CA GLU A 186 -22.01 -8.62 -17.12
C GLU A 186 -20.57 -8.10 -17.21
N PHE A 187 -19.92 -8.33 -18.35
CA PHE A 187 -18.58 -7.79 -18.63
C PHE A 187 -18.58 -6.26 -18.60
N ASP A 188 -19.55 -5.60 -19.25
CA ASP A 188 -19.63 -4.14 -19.28
C ASP A 188 -19.91 -3.55 -17.89
N GLN A 189 -20.75 -4.21 -17.07
CA GLN A 189 -21.01 -3.80 -15.69
C GLN A 189 -19.74 -3.88 -14.83
N LEU A 190 -19.02 -5.01 -14.88
CA LEU A 190 -17.76 -5.18 -14.17
C LEU A 190 -16.70 -4.17 -14.63
N MET A 191 -16.58 -3.97 -15.94
CA MET A 191 -15.66 -2.99 -16.52
C MET A 191 -15.98 -1.58 -16.07
N MET A 192 -17.27 -1.23 -15.96
CA MET A 192 -17.71 0.07 -15.45
C MET A 192 -17.29 0.25 -13.99
N GLN A 193 -17.47 -0.77 -13.13
CA GLN A 193 -17.04 -0.71 -11.72
C GLN A 193 -15.52 -0.52 -11.59
N CYS A 194 -14.73 -1.27 -12.37
CA CYS A 194 -13.27 -1.12 -12.40
C CYS A 194 -12.85 0.30 -12.83
N ILE A 195 -13.45 0.84 -13.90
CA ILE A 195 -13.15 2.21 -14.37
C ILE A 195 -13.51 3.23 -13.29
N GLN A 196 -14.69 3.10 -12.65
CA GLN A 196 -15.09 4.00 -11.57
C GLN A 196 -14.11 3.96 -10.38
N LEU A 197 -13.57 2.79 -10.05
CA LEU A 197 -12.55 2.65 -9.02
C LEU A 197 -11.24 3.37 -9.42
N PHE A 198 -10.76 3.20 -10.65
CA PHE A 198 -9.55 3.89 -11.13
C PHE A 198 -9.74 5.40 -11.21
N THR A 199 -10.89 5.88 -11.70
CA THR A 199 -11.23 7.31 -11.68
C THR A 199 -11.25 7.86 -10.24
N LYS A 200 -11.83 7.11 -9.30
CA LYS A 200 -11.83 7.51 -7.89
C LYS A 200 -10.41 7.57 -7.32
N TRP A 201 -9.54 6.64 -7.68
CA TRP A 201 -8.12 6.71 -7.32
C TRP A 201 -7.47 7.97 -7.84
N ASP A 202 -7.61 8.25 -9.14
CA ASP A 202 -6.96 9.41 -9.78
C ASP A 202 -7.43 10.73 -9.15
N ASP A 203 -8.73 10.88 -8.92
CA ASP A 203 -9.29 12.06 -8.27
C ASP A 203 -8.73 12.29 -6.85
N GLU A 204 -8.65 11.23 -6.04
CA GLU A 204 -8.12 11.35 -4.68
C GLU A 204 -6.60 11.52 -4.66
N TYR A 205 -5.90 10.87 -5.59
CA TYR A 205 -4.46 11.02 -5.77
C TYR A 205 -4.11 12.45 -6.17
N ASP A 206 -4.81 13.06 -7.12
CA ASP A 206 -4.56 14.44 -7.54
C ASP A 206 -4.82 15.45 -6.41
N LYS A 207 -5.88 15.23 -5.61
CA LYS A 207 -6.13 16.01 -4.39
C LYS A 207 -4.99 15.84 -3.37
N PHE A 208 -4.49 14.62 -3.21
CA PHE A 208 -3.37 14.34 -2.32
C PHE A 208 -2.05 14.97 -2.80
N ILE A 209 -1.75 14.93 -4.09
CA ILE A 209 -0.58 15.59 -4.68
C ILE A 209 -0.68 17.12 -4.51
N THR A 210 -1.86 17.68 -4.72
CA THR A 210 -2.11 19.11 -4.46
C THR A 210 -1.83 19.46 -3.00
N LEU A 211 -2.33 18.65 -2.07
CA LEU A 211 -2.08 18.79 -0.64
C LEU A 211 -0.58 18.71 -0.30
N LEU A 212 0.17 17.77 -0.88
CA LEU A 212 1.62 17.66 -0.67
C LEU A 212 2.37 18.87 -1.23
N ARG A 213 1.95 19.40 -2.40
CA ARG A 213 2.54 20.62 -2.97
C ARG A 213 2.32 21.82 -2.07
N ASP A 214 1.13 21.94 -1.47
CA ASP A 214 0.84 23.04 -0.53
C ASP A 214 1.67 22.94 0.76
N ILE A 215 1.90 21.72 1.27
CA ILE A 215 2.81 21.48 2.40
C ILE A 215 4.25 21.86 2.01
N SER A 216 4.70 21.45 0.82
CA SER A 216 6.05 21.75 0.32
C SER A 216 6.29 23.26 0.17
N LYS A 217 5.31 24.02 -0.34
CA LYS A 217 5.41 25.47 -0.48
C LYS A 217 5.58 26.19 0.86
N LYS A 218 4.93 25.68 1.92
CA LYS A 218 5.02 26.24 3.28
C LYS A 218 6.37 25.97 3.94
N LYS A 219 7.03 24.85 3.62
CA LYS A 219 8.33 24.42 4.19
C LYS A 219 9.53 24.96 3.38
N ARG A 220 9.52 26.25 3.03
CA ARG A 220 10.40 26.97 2.07
C ARG A 220 11.93 26.80 2.22
N ASP A 221 12.43 25.98 3.14
CA ASP A 221 13.85 25.79 3.50
C ASP A 221 14.58 24.66 2.79
N GLU A 222 13.91 23.71 2.13
CA GLU A 222 14.61 22.70 1.30
C GLU A 222 14.27 22.88 -0.17
N PRO A 223 15.27 23.16 -1.05
CA PRO A 223 15.07 23.12 -2.49
C PRO A 223 14.97 21.66 -2.92
N VAL A 224 13.85 21.01 -2.59
CA VAL A 224 13.67 19.63 -2.99
C VAL A 224 13.43 19.63 -4.49
N LYS A 225 14.40 19.11 -5.25
CA LYS A 225 14.15 18.44 -6.53
C LYS A 225 13.23 17.25 -6.24
N LEU A 226 11.97 17.52 -5.90
CA LEU A 226 10.96 16.50 -5.64
C LEU A 226 10.70 15.82 -6.98
N MET A 227 11.17 14.58 -7.10
CA MET A 227 10.69 13.71 -8.14
C MET A 227 9.28 13.27 -7.76
N TRP A 228 8.28 14.06 -8.16
CA TRP A 228 6.85 13.77 -7.98
C TRP A 228 6.36 12.55 -8.78
N LYS A 229 7.25 11.91 -9.56
CA LYS A 229 6.92 10.75 -10.38
C LYS A 229 6.81 9.51 -9.49
N VAL A 230 5.59 9.23 -9.07
CA VAL A 230 5.19 7.89 -8.64
C VAL A 230 4.54 7.21 -9.83
N LEU A 231 4.88 5.95 -10.09
CA LEU A 231 4.21 5.14 -11.12
C LEU A 231 3.34 4.11 -10.39
N PRO A 232 2.03 4.36 -10.21
CA PRO A 232 1.17 3.43 -9.51
C PRO A 232 1.08 2.10 -10.28
N LEU A 233 1.24 0.98 -9.57
CA LEU A 233 1.30 -0.34 -10.21
C LEU A 233 -0.02 -0.71 -10.90
N HIS A 234 -1.15 -0.25 -10.36
CA HIS A 234 -2.48 -0.52 -10.92
C HIS A 234 -2.69 0.10 -12.32
N LYS A 235 -1.90 1.10 -12.74
CA LYS A 235 -2.01 1.69 -14.09
C LYS A 235 -1.72 0.69 -15.20
N LYS A 236 -0.86 -0.30 -14.95
CA LYS A 236 -0.63 -1.41 -15.91
C LYS A 236 -1.87 -2.29 -16.04
N LEU A 237 -2.55 -2.56 -14.93
CA LEU A 237 -3.79 -3.35 -14.91
C LEU A 237 -4.92 -2.58 -15.62
N GLU A 238 -5.07 -1.29 -15.33
CA GLU A 238 -6.02 -0.41 -16.00
C GLU A 238 -5.85 -0.45 -17.53
N GLY A 239 -4.62 -0.24 -18.03
CA GLY A 239 -4.34 -0.30 -19.47
C GLY A 239 -4.69 -1.65 -20.10
N ARG A 240 -4.41 -2.76 -19.41
CA ARG A 240 -4.78 -4.11 -19.88
C ARG A 240 -6.29 -4.30 -19.93
N LEU A 241 -7.03 -3.81 -18.93
CA LEU A 241 -8.49 -3.92 -18.89
C LEU A 241 -9.15 -3.09 -20.01
N VAL A 242 -8.61 -1.91 -20.33
CA VAL A 242 -9.07 -1.10 -21.47
C VAL A 242 -8.91 -1.86 -22.80
N GLN A 243 -7.77 -2.53 -22.99
CA GLN A 243 -7.53 -3.35 -24.19
C GLN A 243 -8.54 -4.51 -24.29
N ILE A 244 -8.78 -5.23 -23.19
CA ILE A 244 -9.76 -6.34 -23.16
C ILE A 244 -11.16 -5.82 -23.48
N LYS A 245 -11.55 -4.64 -22.94
CA LYS A 245 -12.83 -4.01 -23.25
C LYS A 245 -12.98 -3.66 -24.72
N ALA A 246 -11.95 -3.05 -25.32
CA ALA A 246 -11.95 -2.73 -26.74
C ALA A 246 -12.10 -4.01 -27.59
N PHE A 247 -11.35 -5.05 -27.26
CA PHE A 247 -11.40 -6.34 -27.93
C PHE A 247 -12.79 -6.99 -27.86
N ARG A 248 -13.41 -7.10 -26.68
CA ARG A 248 -14.76 -7.69 -26.55
C ARG A 248 -15.82 -6.88 -27.30
N LYS A 249 -15.71 -5.55 -27.30
CA LYS A 249 -16.61 -4.67 -28.06
C LYS A 249 -16.48 -4.91 -29.58
N GLN A 250 -15.25 -5.00 -30.09
CA GLN A 250 -14.99 -5.29 -31.50
C GLN A 250 -15.52 -6.67 -31.89
N HIS A 251 -15.32 -7.68 -31.05
CA HIS A 251 -15.86 -9.02 -31.26
C HIS A 251 -17.39 -9.03 -31.35
N GLU A 252 -18.08 -8.36 -30.42
CA GLU A 252 -19.55 -8.28 -30.45
C GLU A 252 -20.06 -7.52 -31.68
N GLN A 253 -19.39 -6.43 -32.06
CA GLN A 253 -19.70 -5.70 -33.29
C GLN A 253 -19.57 -6.59 -34.53
N LEU A 254 -18.49 -7.36 -34.64
CA LEU A 254 -18.28 -8.30 -35.73
C LEU A 254 -19.40 -9.35 -35.79
N ARG A 255 -19.75 -9.94 -34.65
CA ARG A 255 -20.86 -10.90 -34.54
C ARG A 255 -22.19 -10.32 -35.01
N VAL A 256 -22.52 -9.09 -34.60
CA VAL A 256 -23.75 -8.39 -35.02
C VAL A 256 -23.76 -8.09 -36.52
N VAL A 257 -22.64 -7.63 -37.07
CA VAL A 257 -22.51 -7.34 -38.52
C VAL A 257 -22.72 -8.61 -39.34
N ILE A 258 -22.06 -9.71 -38.96
CA ILE A 258 -22.20 -11.02 -39.63
C ILE A 258 -23.65 -11.50 -39.56
N ALA A 259 -24.28 -11.45 -38.38
CA ALA A 259 -25.67 -11.85 -38.22
C ALA A 259 -26.66 -11.00 -39.05
N ARG A 260 -26.36 -9.71 -39.27
CA ARG A 260 -27.20 -8.79 -40.04
C ARG A 260 -27.01 -8.92 -41.55
N VAL A 261 -25.76 -9.08 -42.01
CA VAL A 261 -25.41 -9.18 -43.44
C VAL A 261 -25.77 -10.54 -44.02
N LEU A 262 -25.70 -11.60 -43.20
CA LEU A 262 -25.98 -12.98 -43.63
C LEU A 262 -27.37 -13.47 -43.22
N ARG A 263 -28.24 -12.60 -42.67
CA ARG A 263 -29.68 -12.90 -42.61
C ARG A 263 -30.19 -12.97 -44.05
N PRO A 264 -30.79 -14.09 -44.49
CA PRO A 264 -31.31 -14.18 -45.84
C PRO A 264 -32.36 -13.08 -46.04
N ALA A 265 -32.13 -12.23 -47.03
CA ALA A 265 -33.11 -11.27 -47.49
C ALA A 265 -34.30 -12.05 -48.08
N GLY A 266 -35.30 -12.31 -47.25
CA GLY A 266 -36.59 -12.84 -47.69
C GLY A 266 -36.95 -14.20 -47.09
N THR A 267 -37.63 -14.18 -45.96
CA THR A 267 -38.77 -15.08 -45.73
C THR A 267 -39.94 -14.20 -45.32
N PRO A 268 -40.88 -13.87 -46.23
CA PRO A 268 -42.15 -13.30 -45.83
C PRO A 268 -42.95 -14.38 -45.08
N SER A 269 -43.59 -13.98 -43.99
CA SER A 269 -44.58 -14.79 -43.28
C SER A 269 -45.68 -15.22 -44.25
N GLY A 270 -45.83 -16.53 -44.47
CA GLY A 270 -46.89 -17.10 -45.30
C GLY A 270 -46.79 -18.62 -45.36
N GLU A 271 -47.81 -19.29 -44.84
CA GLU A 271 -48.01 -20.74 -44.79
C GLU A 271 -47.80 -21.41 -46.17
N THR A 272 -47.13 -22.57 -46.26
CA THR A 272 -47.70 -23.93 -46.41
C THR A 272 -46.64 -24.95 -46.88
N GLN A 273 -46.57 -26.07 -46.14
CA GLN A 273 -46.16 -27.44 -46.51
C GLN A 273 -44.68 -27.88 -46.66
N PRO A 274 -44.42 -29.18 -46.34
CA PRO A 274 -43.09 -29.72 -46.05
C PRO A 274 -42.56 -30.59 -47.21
N ASP A 275 -41.24 -30.59 -47.45
CA ASP A 275 -40.49 -31.85 -47.61
C ASP A 275 -38.97 -31.66 -47.73
N THR A 276 -38.25 -32.54 -47.02
CA THR A 276 -36.90 -33.11 -47.27
C THR A 276 -35.72 -32.24 -47.74
N GLN A 277 -34.73 -32.00 -46.87
CA GLN A 277 -33.54 -32.85 -46.61
C GLN A 277 -32.50 -32.12 -45.73
N PRO A 278 -31.70 -32.84 -44.92
CA PRO A 278 -30.79 -32.23 -43.95
C PRO A 278 -29.46 -31.88 -44.62
N HIS A 279 -29.23 -30.59 -44.88
CA HIS A 279 -27.88 -30.13 -45.19
C HIS A 279 -27.03 -30.17 -43.91
N SER A 280 -26.21 -31.23 -43.86
CA SER A 280 -24.96 -31.37 -43.12
C SER A 280 -24.37 -30.07 -42.57
N GLY A 281 -24.38 -29.92 -41.25
CA GLY A 281 -23.24 -29.48 -40.42
C GLY A 281 -22.42 -28.23 -40.78
N GLU A 282 -22.85 -27.37 -41.72
CA GLU A 282 -22.14 -26.11 -41.98
C GLU A 282 -22.43 -25.14 -40.84
N LEU A 283 -21.43 -24.96 -39.97
CA LEU A 283 -21.43 -23.91 -38.96
C LEU A 283 -21.75 -22.59 -39.64
N THR A 284 -22.79 -21.89 -39.17
CA THR A 284 -23.10 -20.56 -39.70
C THR A 284 -21.88 -19.66 -39.51
N PRO A 285 -21.68 -18.62 -40.32
CA PRO A 285 -20.54 -17.71 -40.14
C PRO A 285 -20.51 -17.06 -38.75
N VAL A 286 -21.69 -16.93 -38.09
CA VAL A 286 -21.79 -16.53 -36.68
C VAL A 286 -21.20 -17.61 -35.76
N ASP A 287 -21.50 -18.88 -36.03
CA ASP A 287 -20.93 -20.00 -35.28
C ASP A 287 -19.42 -20.16 -35.54
N GLN A 288 -18.93 -19.84 -36.74
CA GLN A 288 -17.48 -19.81 -37.02
C GLN A 288 -16.76 -18.69 -36.27
N VAL A 289 -17.38 -17.50 -36.14
CA VAL A 289 -16.82 -16.42 -35.30
C VAL A 289 -16.88 -16.77 -33.82
N ASN A 290 -17.98 -17.38 -33.36
CA ASN A 290 -18.05 -17.89 -31.99
C ASN A 290 -16.98 -18.97 -31.75
N LEU A 291 -16.76 -19.88 -32.69
CA LEU A 291 -15.73 -20.92 -32.61
C LEU A 291 -14.31 -20.32 -32.61
N ALA A 292 -14.05 -19.31 -33.44
CA ALA A 292 -12.79 -18.56 -33.40
C ALA A 292 -12.60 -17.84 -32.06
N TYR A 293 -13.69 -17.37 -31.44
CA TYR A 293 -13.68 -16.81 -30.10
C TYR A 293 -13.43 -17.86 -29.00
N GLU A 294 -13.92 -19.09 -29.17
CA GLU A 294 -13.57 -20.24 -28.32
C GLU A 294 -12.07 -20.55 -28.35
N PHE A 295 -11.39 -20.42 -29.51
CA PHE A 295 -9.93 -20.56 -29.57
C PHE A 295 -9.16 -19.45 -28.85
N VAL A 296 -9.76 -18.25 -28.68
CA VAL A 296 -9.17 -17.16 -27.89
C VAL A 296 -9.53 -17.29 -26.39
N LYS A 297 -10.52 -18.12 -26.07
CA LYS A 297 -10.97 -18.42 -24.71
C LYS A 297 -10.11 -19.48 -24.01
N GLU A 298 -9.49 -20.41 -24.74
CA GLU A 298 -8.51 -21.40 -24.23
C GLU A 298 -7.20 -20.77 -23.75
#